data_AF-Q4WDP5-F1
#
_entry.id   AF-Q4WDP5-F1
#
_cell.length_a   1.000
_cell.length_b   1.000
_cell.length_c   1.000
_cell.angle_alpha   90.00
_cell.angle_beta   90.00
_cell.angle_gamma   90.00
#
_symmetry.space_group_name_H-M   'P 1'
#
loop_
_entity.id
_entity.type
_entity.pdbx_description
1 polymer ?
#
loop_
_entity_poly.entity_id
_entity_poly.type
_entity_poly.pdbx_seq_one_letter_code
_entity_poly.pdbx_strand_id
1 'polypeptide(L)'
;MAHSEFHFEPFEPLREGMHETSHHGTAKILMLHGHGQSGKNFYYKTKHFVGPLQQLALQEKFSGDVELFYPDGPWPAPGGEELDVRAWGFGDFEHGLIKGLDISILKILDILDLYGPFSGVMGFSTGAAVAAIIASILERHERIQMFIGDTSTKAS
;
A
#
# COMPACT_ATOMS: atom_id res chain seq x y z
N MET A 1 -25.21 -7.83 -3.22
CA MET A 1 -24.31 -7.64 -4.39
C MET A 1 -22.94 -7.38 -3.81
N ALA A 2 -21.83 -7.86 -4.39
CA ALA A 2 -20.51 -7.44 -3.91
C ALA A 2 -20.31 -5.97 -4.28
N HIS A 3 -19.85 -5.20 -3.30
CA HIS A 3 -19.50 -3.80 -3.45
C HIS A 3 -17.97 -3.65 -3.49
N SER A 4 -17.50 -2.55 -4.10
CA SER A 4 -16.10 -2.14 -3.97
C SER A 4 -16.02 -0.81 -3.27
N GLU A 5 -15.10 -0.73 -2.33
CA GLU A 5 -14.83 0.50 -1.59
C GLU A 5 -13.45 1.09 -1.92
N PHE A 6 -13.50 2.40 -2.13
CA PHE A 6 -12.49 3.36 -2.54
C PHE A 6 -11.73 4.08 -1.42
N HIS A 7 -10.61 3.60 -0.87
CA HIS A 7 -9.89 4.35 0.18
C HIS A 7 -8.68 5.09 -0.40
N PHE A 8 -8.62 6.41 -0.21
CA PHE A 8 -7.51 7.29 -0.63
C PHE A 8 -6.97 8.03 0.58
N GLU A 9 -5.68 8.38 0.57
CA GLU A 9 -5.12 9.21 1.64
C GLU A 9 -5.61 10.68 1.58
N PRO A 10 -5.80 11.34 2.75
CA PRO A 10 -5.71 10.77 4.10
C PRO A 10 -6.87 9.81 4.38
N PHE A 11 -6.57 8.63 4.94
CA PHE A 11 -7.60 7.65 5.26
C PHE A 11 -8.48 8.16 6.40
N GLU A 12 -9.79 7.85 6.35
CA GLU A 12 -10.69 8.19 7.44
C GLU A 12 -10.21 7.53 8.75
N PRO A 13 -10.28 8.24 9.90
CA PRO A 13 -10.01 7.62 11.19
C PRO A 13 -10.92 6.42 11.39
N LEU A 14 -10.37 5.31 11.90
CA LEU A 14 -11.19 4.19 12.32
C LEU A 14 -12.26 4.70 13.30
N ARG A 15 -13.54 4.45 13.01
CA ARG A 15 -14.61 4.79 13.94
C ARG A 15 -14.41 3.97 15.23
N GLU A 16 -14.35 4.65 16.37
CA GLU A 16 -14.28 4.00 17.69
C GLU A 16 -15.39 2.94 17.80
N GLY A 17 -15.01 1.67 18.03
CA GLY A 17 -15.94 0.54 18.15
C GLY A 17 -15.90 -0.50 17.02
N MET A 18 -15.11 -0.32 15.96
CA MET A 18 -14.96 -1.30 14.86
C MET A 18 -13.84 -2.35 15.07
N HIS A 19 -13.39 -2.58 16.30
CA HIS A 19 -12.35 -3.59 16.57
C HIS A 19 -12.83 -5.05 16.39
N GLU A 20 -14.12 -5.29 16.18
CA GLU A 20 -14.67 -6.63 16.01
C GLU A 20 -15.80 -6.65 14.97
N THR A 21 -15.46 -6.59 13.69
CA THR A 21 -16.12 -7.43 12.68
C THR A 21 -15.19 -7.54 11.48
N SER A 22 -14.23 -8.47 11.53
CA SER A 22 -13.77 -9.07 10.27
C SER A 22 -15.01 -9.74 9.65
N HIS A 23 -15.69 -9.07 8.73
CA HIS A 23 -16.70 -9.73 7.91
C HIS A 23 -15.95 -10.85 7.20
N HIS A 24 -16.22 -12.11 7.59
CA HIS A 24 -15.73 -13.30 6.90
C HIS A 24 -16.19 -13.20 5.44
N GLY A 25 -15.38 -12.57 4.59
CA GLY A 25 -15.73 -12.27 3.20
C GLY A 25 -14.98 -11.11 2.57
N THR A 26 -14.68 -10.02 3.28
CA THR A 26 -14.14 -8.80 2.63
C THR A 26 -12.63 -8.92 2.37
N ALA A 27 -12.22 -8.76 1.11
CA ALA A 27 -10.82 -8.81 0.71
C ALA A 27 -10.26 -7.38 0.61
N LYS A 28 -9.36 -7.01 1.53
CA LYS A 28 -8.66 -5.73 1.49
C LYS A 28 -7.36 -5.85 0.69
N ILE A 29 -7.15 -4.96 -0.27
CA ILE A 29 -5.94 -4.95 -1.10
C ILE A 29 -5.28 -3.58 -1.01
N LEU A 30 -3.99 -3.58 -0.70
CA LEU A 30 -3.15 -2.38 -0.72
C LEU A 30 -2.64 -2.10 -2.14
N MET A 31 -2.81 -0.89 -2.65
CA MET A 31 -2.59 -0.52 -4.05
C MET A 31 -1.48 0.54 -4.18
N LEU A 32 -0.27 0.12 -4.53
CA LEU A 32 0.93 0.97 -4.53
C LEU A 32 1.26 1.51 -5.93
N HIS A 33 1.17 2.83 -6.09
CA HIS A 33 1.43 3.51 -7.37
C HIS A 33 2.93 3.52 -7.76
N GLY A 34 3.22 3.80 -9.03
CA GLY A 34 4.60 3.97 -9.53
C GLY A 34 5.17 5.37 -9.31
N HIS A 35 6.46 5.58 -9.56
CA HIS A 35 7.10 6.90 -9.46
C HIS A 35 6.36 7.96 -10.28
N GLY A 36 6.20 9.17 -9.72
CA GLY A 36 5.58 10.29 -10.41
C GLY A 36 4.05 10.16 -10.53
N GLN A 37 3.41 9.46 -9.61
CA GLN A 37 1.95 9.25 -9.59
C GLN A 37 1.43 9.41 -8.15
N SER A 38 0.11 9.50 -7.98
CA SER A 38 -0.57 9.31 -6.69
C SER A 38 -1.44 8.06 -6.69
N GLY A 39 -1.95 7.70 -5.52
CA GLY A 39 -3.01 6.71 -5.34
C GLY A 39 -4.23 7.00 -6.20
N LYS A 40 -4.59 8.28 -6.36
CA LYS A 40 -5.70 8.71 -7.24
C LYS A 40 -5.41 8.46 -8.72
N ASN A 41 -4.20 8.78 -9.20
CA ASN A 41 -3.81 8.43 -10.58
C ASN A 41 -3.82 6.92 -10.80
N PHE A 42 -3.34 6.15 -9.81
CA PHE A 42 -3.28 4.71 -9.91
C PHE A 42 -4.68 4.10 -9.97
N TYR A 43 -5.60 4.56 -9.12
CA TYR A 43 -7.02 4.19 -9.20
C TYR A 43 -7.60 4.40 -10.61
N TYR A 44 -7.41 5.57 -11.23
CA TYR A 44 -7.96 5.79 -12.56
C TYR A 44 -7.37 4.86 -13.63
N LYS A 45 -6.14 4.38 -13.44
CA LYS A 45 -5.50 3.37 -14.31
C LYS A 45 -5.98 1.96 -14.03
N THR A 46 -6.35 1.65 -12.79
CA THR A 46 -6.76 0.30 -12.36
C THR A 46 -8.28 0.12 -12.24
N LYS A 47 -9.10 1.17 -12.29
CA LYS A 47 -10.56 1.08 -12.07
C LYS A 47 -11.27 0.09 -13.00
N HIS A 48 -10.75 -0.09 -14.21
CA HIS A 48 -11.29 -1.06 -15.18
C HIS A 48 -10.86 -2.50 -14.88
N PHE A 49 -9.79 -2.70 -14.12
CA PHE A 49 -9.36 -4.01 -13.61
C PHE A 49 -10.19 -4.44 -12.39
N VAL A 50 -10.71 -3.50 -11.61
CA VAL A 50 -11.48 -3.80 -10.39
C VAL A 50 -12.76 -4.58 -10.69
N GLY A 51 -13.51 -4.20 -11.73
CA GLY A 51 -14.75 -4.89 -12.11
C GLY A 51 -14.55 -6.39 -12.37
N PRO A 52 -13.61 -6.79 -13.24
CA PRO A 52 -13.24 -8.19 -13.43
C PRO A 52 -12.76 -8.89 -12.15
N LEU A 53 -11.98 -8.21 -11.29
CA LEU A 53 -11.51 -8.77 -10.03
C LEU A 53 -12.69 -9.11 -9.09
N GLN A 54 -13.67 -8.22 -8.98
CA GLN A 54 -14.90 -8.45 -8.20
C GLN A 54 -15.70 -9.63 -8.78
N GLN A 55 -15.82 -9.71 -10.10
CA GLN A 55 -16.56 -10.79 -10.76
C GLN A 55 -15.93 -12.16 -10.46
N LEU A 56 -14.60 -12.25 -10.48
CA LEU A 56 -13.87 -13.46 -10.11
C LEU A 56 -14.01 -13.79 -8.63
N ALA A 57 -13.94 -12.80 -7.73
CA ALA A 57 -14.15 -13.00 -6.29
C ALA A 57 -15.54 -13.61 -6.02
N LEU A 58 -16.58 -13.07 -6.66
CA LEU A 58 -17.96 -13.57 -6.59
C LEU A 58 -18.10 -15.01 -7.12
N GLN A 59 -17.37 -15.38 -8.19
CA GLN A 59 -17.45 -16.71 -8.81
C GLN A 59 -16.79 -17.80 -7.94
N GLU A 60 -15.70 -17.49 -7.26
CA GLU A 60 -14.90 -18.42 -6.46
C GLU A 60 -15.39 -18.60 -5.01
N LYS A 61 -16.63 -18.20 -4.69
CA LYS A 61 -17.22 -18.20 -3.33
C LYS A 61 -16.51 -17.29 -2.31
N PHE A 62 -15.66 -16.34 -2.73
CA PHE A 62 -15.26 -15.25 -1.85
C PHE A 62 -16.49 -14.38 -1.64
N SER A 63 -17.06 -14.49 -0.44
CA SER A 63 -18.43 -14.02 -0.17
C SER A 63 -18.51 -12.52 0.11
N GLY A 64 -17.45 -11.75 -0.14
CA GLY A 64 -17.44 -10.37 0.35
C GLY A 64 -16.84 -9.35 -0.58
N ASP A 65 -17.02 -8.14 -0.10
CA ASP A 65 -16.70 -6.91 -0.74
C ASP A 65 -15.18 -6.81 -0.97
N VAL A 66 -14.77 -5.97 -1.92
CA VAL A 66 -13.36 -5.71 -2.18
C VAL A 66 -13.06 -4.27 -1.80
N GLU A 67 -12.25 -4.07 -0.78
CA GLU A 67 -11.77 -2.76 -0.37
C GLU A 67 -10.37 -2.53 -0.94
N LEU A 68 -10.17 -1.39 -1.60
CA LEU A 68 -8.89 -1.05 -2.22
C LEU A 68 -8.34 0.22 -1.58
N PHE A 69 -7.15 0.11 -1.00
CA PHE A 69 -6.45 1.19 -0.31
C PHE A 69 -5.36 1.76 -1.20
N TYR A 70 -5.45 3.04 -1.55
CA TYR A 70 -4.54 3.75 -2.43
C TYR A 70 -3.74 4.81 -1.66
N PRO A 71 -2.68 4.42 -0.91
CA PRO A 71 -1.81 5.39 -0.25
C PRO A 71 -0.92 6.12 -1.24
N ASP A 72 -0.43 7.27 -0.82
CA ASP A 72 0.58 8.04 -1.54
C ASP A 72 1.98 7.77 -0.98
N GLY A 73 2.97 7.75 -1.87
CA GLY A 73 4.37 7.81 -1.49
C GLY A 73 4.64 9.05 -0.63
N PRO A 74 5.44 8.95 0.45
CA PRO A 74 5.62 10.06 1.39
C PRO A 74 6.40 11.23 0.80
N TRP A 75 7.06 11.03 -0.34
CA TRP A 75 7.94 12.03 -0.94
C TRP A 75 7.30 12.68 -2.17
N PRO A 76 7.44 14.01 -2.38
CA PRO A 76 7.09 14.63 -3.65
C PRO A 76 8.03 14.12 -4.75
N ALA A 77 7.49 13.71 -5.89
CA ALA A 77 8.33 13.34 -7.03
C ALA A 77 8.97 14.59 -7.67
N PRO A 78 10.21 14.51 -8.20
CA PRO A 78 10.90 15.67 -8.73
C PRO A 78 10.16 16.25 -9.95
N GLY A 79 10.02 17.57 -9.99
CA GLY A 79 9.36 18.26 -11.11
C GLY A 79 7.83 18.26 -11.07
N GLY A 80 7.21 17.96 -9.92
CA GLY A 80 5.74 17.93 -9.84
C GLY A 80 5.14 18.41 -8.52
N GLU A 81 5.72 19.46 -7.93
CA GLU A 81 5.14 20.15 -6.77
C GLU A 81 3.69 20.63 -7.00
N GLU A 82 3.30 20.86 -8.26
CA GLU A 82 1.93 21.25 -8.66
C GLU A 82 1.04 20.10 -9.15
N LEU A 83 1.57 18.87 -9.30
CA LEU A 83 0.90 17.78 -10.03
C LEU A 83 0.43 16.60 -9.16
N ASP A 84 0.47 16.74 -7.83
CA ASP A 84 0.16 15.66 -6.88
C ASP A 84 0.87 14.34 -7.24
N VAL A 85 2.16 14.44 -7.57
CA VAL A 85 2.98 13.29 -7.93
C VAL A 85 3.90 12.90 -6.80
N ARG A 86 3.94 11.60 -6.51
CA ARG A 86 4.60 11.05 -5.33
C ARG A 86 5.65 10.03 -5.69
N ALA A 87 6.55 9.79 -4.74
CA ALA A 87 7.63 8.81 -4.84
C ALA A 87 7.78 8.02 -3.54
N TRP A 88 8.16 6.75 -3.69
CA TRP A 88 8.50 5.85 -2.56
C TRP A 88 9.97 5.92 -2.16
N GLY A 89 10.77 6.70 -2.87
CA GLY A 89 12.20 6.86 -2.66
C GLY A 89 12.90 7.31 -3.92
N PHE A 90 14.16 7.71 -3.79
CA PHE A 90 14.97 8.26 -4.87
C PHE A 90 16.24 7.44 -5.05
N GLY A 91 16.51 7.01 -6.28
CA GLY A 91 17.74 6.32 -6.61
C GLY A 91 18.95 7.23 -6.44
N ASP A 92 19.92 6.79 -5.65
CA ASP A 92 21.26 7.33 -5.57
C ASP A 92 22.20 6.37 -6.30
N PHE A 93 22.48 6.68 -7.56
CA PHE A 93 23.31 5.83 -8.43
C PHE A 93 24.78 5.83 -8.02
N GLU A 94 25.25 6.86 -7.31
CA GLU A 94 26.64 6.96 -6.87
C GLU A 94 26.91 5.99 -5.71
N HIS A 95 25.94 5.83 -4.81
CA HIS A 95 26.06 4.98 -3.63
C HIS A 95 25.31 3.64 -3.77
N GLY A 96 24.56 3.45 -4.85
CA GLY A 96 23.73 2.26 -5.04
C GLY A 96 22.59 2.15 -4.02
N LEU A 97 22.10 3.28 -3.50
CA LEU A 97 21.08 3.33 -2.44
C LEU A 97 19.76 3.88 -2.97
N ILE A 98 18.67 3.61 -2.27
CA ILE A 98 17.39 4.30 -2.50
C ILE A 98 17.08 5.12 -1.26
N LYS A 99 17.27 6.45 -1.36
CA LYS A 99 17.02 7.38 -0.25
C LYS A 99 15.51 7.47 0.03
N GLY A 100 15.13 7.43 1.30
CA GLY A 100 13.75 7.55 1.77
C GLY A 100 12.89 6.30 1.60
N LEU A 101 13.45 5.18 1.13
CA LEU A 101 12.73 3.91 1.01
C LEU A 101 12.37 3.31 2.38
N ASP A 102 13.22 3.53 3.37
CA ASP A 102 13.00 3.18 4.77
C ASP A 102 11.72 3.83 5.33
N ILE A 103 11.58 5.15 5.17
CA ILE A 103 10.38 5.89 5.57
C ILE A 103 9.14 5.38 4.84
N SER A 104 9.26 5.09 3.55
CA SER A 104 8.16 4.50 2.77
C SER A 104 7.73 3.14 3.30
N ILE A 105 8.69 2.26 3.63
CA ILE A 105 8.39 0.94 4.18
C ILE A 105 7.73 1.07 5.56
N LEU A 106 8.26 1.92 6.44
CA LEU A 106 7.67 2.18 7.76
C LEU A 106 6.23 2.69 7.63
N LYS A 107 5.98 3.66 6.76
CA LYS A 107 4.63 4.15 6.47
C LYS A 107 3.68 3.03 6.03
N ILE A 108 4.13 2.11 5.16
CA ILE A 108 3.29 0.98 4.75
C ILE A 108 3.04 0.02 5.92
N LEU A 109 4.05 -0.26 6.75
CA LEU A 109 3.87 -1.09 7.94
C LEU A 109 2.84 -0.47 8.91
N ASP A 110 2.87 0.85 9.11
CA ASP A 110 1.87 1.57 9.91
C ASP A 110 0.46 1.42 9.33
N ILE A 111 0.31 1.51 7.99
CA ILE A 111 -0.99 1.29 7.33
C ILE A 111 -1.48 -0.14 7.53
N LEU A 112 -0.59 -1.13 7.45
CA LEU A 112 -0.94 -2.53 7.66
C LEU A 112 -1.40 -2.80 9.09
N ASP A 113 -0.77 -2.17 10.09
CA ASP A 113 -1.12 -2.28 11.51
C ASP A 113 -2.46 -1.58 11.81
N LEU A 114 -2.64 -0.36 11.28
CA LEU A 114 -3.83 0.45 11.54
C LEU A 114 -5.07 -0.03 10.78
N TYR A 115 -4.95 -0.41 9.51
CA TYR A 115 -6.12 -0.66 8.63
C TYR A 115 -6.28 -2.13 8.24
N GLY A 116 -5.37 -3.00 8.69
CA GLY A 116 -5.39 -4.43 8.43
C GLY A 116 -6.56 -5.18 9.10
N PRO A 117 -6.67 -6.49 8.87
CA PRO A 117 -5.78 -7.31 8.04
C PRO A 117 -5.98 -7.08 6.54
N PHE A 118 -4.88 -7.03 5.78
CA PHE A 118 -4.88 -6.99 4.32
C PHE A 118 -4.76 -8.41 3.73
N SER A 119 -5.54 -8.70 2.70
CA SER A 119 -5.48 -9.97 1.97
C SER A 119 -4.35 -10.00 0.93
N GLY A 120 -3.89 -8.84 0.48
CA GLY A 120 -2.79 -8.74 -0.46
C GLY A 120 -2.33 -7.33 -0.74
N VAL A 121 -1.24 -7.24 -1.50
CA VAL A 121 -0.68 -5.99 -2.00
C VAL A 121 -0.48 -6.09 -3.52
N MET A 122 -0.84 -5.03 -4.22
CA MET A 122 -0.59 -4.86 -5.65
C MET A 122 0.22 -3.59 -5.85
N GLY A 123 1.19 -3.63 -6.77
CA GLY A 123 1.95 -2.44 -7.11
C GLY A 123 2.30 -2.36 -8.59
N PHE A 124 2.65 -1.15 -9.03
CA PHE A 124 3.14 -0.87 -10.38
C PHE A 124 4.51 -0.17 -10.34
N SER A 125 5.46 -0.59 -11.20
CA SER A 125 6.82 -0.01 -11.27
C SER A 125 7.47 0.07 -9.89
N THR A 126 7.86 1.25 -9.39
CA THR A 126 8.40 1.42 -8.03
C THR A 126 7.45 0.89 -6.95
N GLY A 127 6.14 1.07 -7.10
CA GLY A 127 5.16 0.50 -6.18
C GLY A 127 5.15 -1.04 -6.18
N ALA A 128 5.47 -1.68 -7.30
CA ALA A 128 5.62 -3.15 -7.37
C ALA A 128 6.87 -3.61 -6.61
N ALA A 129 7.97 -2.84 -6.71
CA ALA A 129 9.18 -3.12 -5.94
C ALA A 129 8.92 -3.00 -4.43
N VAL A 130 8.21 -1.95 -3.99
CA VAL A 130 7.80 -1.80 -2.59
C VAL A 130 6.88 -2.94 -2.16
N ALA A 131 5.88 -3.31 -2.97
CA ALA A 131 4.99 -4.44 -2.69
C ALA A 131 5.75 -5.75 -2.45
N ALA A 132 6.75 -6.05 -3.29
CA ALA A 132 7.59 -7.24 -3.15
C ALA A 132 8.45 -7.19 -1.88
N ILE A 133 9.01 -6.02 -1.53
CA ILE A 133 9.75 -5.84 -0.29
C ILE A 133 8.86 -6.08 0.92
N ILE A 134 7.65 -5.50 0.95
CA ILE A 134 6.70 -5.68 2.05
C ILE A 134 6.29 -7.15 2.19
N ALA A 135 5.95 -7.81 1.09
CA ALA A 135 5.64 -9.25 1.12
C ALA A 135 6.81 -10.08 1.66
N SER A 136 8.04 -9.75 1.25
CA SER A 136 9.25 -10.39 1.76
C SER A 136 9.46 -10.14 3.26
N ILE A 137 9.28 -8.92 3.74
CA ILE A 137 9.38 -8.60 5.19
C ILE A 137 8.36 -9.42 5.98
N LEU A 138 7.10 -9.48 5.52
CA LEU A 138 5.99 -10.13 6.24
C LEU A 138 6.03 -11.66 6.21
N GLU A 139 6.72 -12.29 5.25
CA GLU A 139 6.84 -13.75 5.18
C GLU A 139 7.58 -14.34 6.41
N ARG A 140 8.40 -13.55 7.13
CA ARG A 140 9.02 -13.98 8.40
C ARG A 140 8.95 -12.88 9.44
N HIS A 141 8.25 -13.14 10.54
CA HIS A 141 8.09 -12.20 11.66
C HIS A 141 9.41 -11.62 12.19
N GLU A 142 10.49 -12.42 12.19
CA GLU A 142 11.83 -11.98 12.62
C GLU A 142 12.38 -10.82 11.78
N ARG A 143 12.03 -10.73 10.49
CA ARG A 143 12.51 -9.68 9.58
C ARG A 143 11.87 -8.33 9.85
N ILE A 144 10.66 -8.30 10.43
CA ILE A 144 10.00 -7.05 10.84
C ILE A 144 10.84 -6.37 11.92
N GLN A 145 11.22 -7.12 12.96
CA GLN A 145 12.00 -6.60 14.08
C GLN A 145 13.40 -6.17 13.67
N MET A 146 14.05 -6.94 12.79
CA MET A 146 15.37 -6.58 12.24
C MET A 146 15.31 -5.27 11.44
N PHE A 147 14.29 -5.09 10.60
CA PHE A 147 14.13 -3.86 9.82
C PHE A 147 13.93 -2.62 10.71
N ILE A 148 13.08 -2.71 11.73
CA ILE A 148 12.82 -1.63 12.69
C ILE A 148 14.08 -1.29 13.52
N GLY A 149 14.87 -2.31 13.90
CA GLY A 149 16.13 -2.13 14.61
C GLY A 149 17.17 -1.39 13.77
N ASP A 150 17.32 -1.77 12.49
CA ASP A 150 18.30 -1.17 11.59
C ASP A 150 17.98 0.30 11.26
N THR A 151 16.71 0.67 11.11
CA THR A 151 16.32 2.07 10.87
C THR A 151 16.58 2.95 12.09
N SER A 152 16.36 2.43 13.30
CA SER A 152 16.60 3.16 14.55
C SER A 152 18.08 3.45 14.79
N THR A 153 18.97 2.56 14.32
CA THR A 153 20.43 2.68 14.51
C THR A 153 21.08 3.64 13.50
N LYS A 154 20.42 3.93 12.38
CA LYS A 154 20.92 4.89 11.36
C LYS A 154 20.44 6.32 11.57
N ALA A 155 19.49 6.55 12.48
CA ALA A 155 18.95 7.87 12.80
C ALA A 155 19.67 8.58 13.97
N SER A 156 20.70 7.95 14.55
CA SER A 156 21.59 8.46 15.62
C SER A 156 22.99 8.73 15.09
#